data_AF-A0A5S9ILR5-F1
#
_entry.id   AF-A0A5S9ILR5-F1
#
_cell.length_a   1.000
_cell.length_b   1.000
_cell.length_c   1.000
_cell.angle_alpha   90.00
_cell.angle_beta   90.00
_cell.angle_gamma   90.00
#
_symmetry.space_group_name_H-M   'P 1'
#
loop_
_entity.id
_entity.type
_entity.pdbx_description
1 polymer ?
#
loop_
_entity_poly.entity_id
_entity_poly.type
_entity_poly.pdbx_seq_one_letter_code
_entity_poly.pdbx_strand_id
1 'polypeptide(L)'
;MNKICIIAILAICTGCGSYCNLRSKEPQFYGGFVNAITLRHYGDSCKDLNLRNWGYAAALAFPLMFLDPPGSLVVDTLTLPLIPFWESNEQQNVREQEQTQRKIAAVKEQKIEKKSPQQLMTLSQDKDEQKRMSVAANPNTPPQTLSQLAKDPSNLVKMLVAENPNTPEKALVEMAKSEGLDVKVRLAERKNKPVLLRLAYDRNKKVKLLISKNTHAPQKALAKLAEEDYVDIRISVARNPATSKETLQKLTKDSEEVIRKYAQEQLNKK
;
A
#
# COMPACT_ATOMS: atom_id res chain seq x y z
N MET A 1 12.68 -9.86 -47.55
CA MET A 1 12.45 -11.25 -47.10
C MET A 1 12.42 -11.26 -45.58
N ASN A 2 11.24 -11.48 -45.00
CA ASN A 2 11.01 -11.42 -43.56
C ASN A 2 11.69 -12.60 -42.85
N LYS A 3 12.63 -12.31 -41.95
CA LYS A 3 13.21 -13.31 -41.04
C LYS A 3 12.18 -13.60 -39.94
N ILE A 4 11.61 -14.79 -39.96
CA ILE A 4 10.74 -15.29 -38.89
C ILE A 4 11.65 -15.69 -37.72
N CYS A 5 11.62 -14.92 -36.63
CA CYS A 5 12.22 -15.34 -35.36
C CYS A 5 11.31 -16.39 -34.71
N ILE A 6 11.75 -17.64 -34.69
CA ILE A 6 11.08 -18.70 -33.95
C ILE A 6 11.57 -18.64 -32.50
N ILE A 7 10.74 -18.13 -31.60
CA ILE A 7 10.99 -18.19 -30.15
C ILE A 7 10.51 -19.56 -29.68
N ALA A 8 11.43 -20.43 -29.27
CA ALA A 8 11.10 -21.67 -28.57
C ALA A 8 11.09 -21.39 -27.07
N ILE A 9 9.94 -21.57 -26.41
CA ILE A 9 9.82 -21.45 -24.96
C ILE A 9 9.89 -22.88 -24.39
N LEU A 10 10.91 -23.15 -23.57
CA LEU A 10 11.01 -24.39 -22.80
C LEU A 10 10.36 -24.16 -21.43
N ALA A 11 9.18 -24.76 -21.22
CA ALA A 11 8.56 -24.80 -19.91
C ALA A 11 8.97 -26.10 -19.21
N ILE A 12 9.61 -26.01 -18.03
CA ILE A 12 9.90 -27.15 -17.19
C ILE A 12 8.63 -27.46 -16.37
N CYS A 13 7.96 -28.55 -16.69
CA CYS A 13 6.84 -29.03 -15.90
C CYS A 13 7.40 -29.70 -14.63
N THR A 14 7.32 -29.01 -13.48
CA THR A 14 7.74 -29.58 -12.19
C THR A 14 6.80 -30.73 -11.82
N GLY A 15 7.18 -31.95 -12.20
CA GLY A 15 6.45 -33.18 -11.88
C GLY A 15 6.62 -34.35 -12.85
N CYS A 16 7.13 -34.15 -14.08
CA CYS A 16 7.15 -35.22 -15.11
C CYS A 16 8.53 -35.48 -15.75
N GLY A 17 9.57 -34.68 -15.44
CA GLY A 17 10.93 -34.95 -15.94
C GLY A 17 11.11 -34.95 -17.47
N SER A 18 10.13 -34.47 -18.23
CA SER A 18 10.15 -34.45 -19.70
C SER A 18 10.07 -33.03 -20.25
N TYR A 19 10.87 -32.73 -21.28
CA TYR A 19 10.94 -31.43 -21.94
C TYR A 19 9.82 -31.27 -22.99
N CYS A 20 8.97 -30.27 -22.83
CA CYS A 20 7.95 -29.92 -23.83
C CYS A 20 8.44 -28.76 -24.71
N ASN A 21 8.42 -28.96 -26.03
CA ASN A 21 8.86 -27.96 -27.01
C ASN A 21 7.64 -27.12 -27.45
N LEU A 22 7.59 -25.83 -27.07
CA LEU A 22 6.47 -24.94 -27.40
C LEU A 22 6.85 -24.02 -28.57
N ARG A 23 6.03 -24.00 -29.64
CA ARG A 23 6.12 -23.02 -30.74
C ARG A 23 4.88 -22.12 -30.75
N SER A 24 5.09 -20.81 -30.68
CA SER A 24 4.06 -19.80 -30.95
C SER A 24 4.06 -19.45 -32.45
N LYS A 25 2.89 -19.47 -33.09
CA LYS A 25 2.68 -18.81 -34.38
C LYS A 25 2.19 -17.39 -34.09
N GLU A 26 3.04 -16.41 -34.38
CA GLU A 26 2.75 -14.97 -34.45
C GLU A 26 2.40 -14.26 -33.11
N PRO A 27 3.39 -13.98 -32.25
CA PRO A 27 3.21 -13.06 -31.13
C PRO A 27 3.03 -11.62 -31.64
N GLN A 28 1.94 -10.96 -31.24
CA GLN A 28 1.79 -9.51 -31.40
C GLN A 28 2.46 -8.81 -30.22
N PHE A 29 3.48 -8.00 -30.50
CA PHE A 29 4.21 -7.23 -29.51
C PHE A 29 3.73 -5.77 -29.50
N TYR A 30 3.22 -5.29 -28.37
CA TYR A 30 3.03 -3.86 -28.11
C TYR A 30 3.71 -3.52 -26.78
N GLY A 31 4.69 -2.60 -26.82
CA GLY A 31 5.27 -2.00 -25.61
C GLY A 31 5.95 -2.96 -24.62
N GLY A 32 6.50 -4.08 -25.09
CA GLY A 32 7.26 -5.02 -24.23
C GLY A 32 6.42 -6.00 -23.41
N PHE A 33 5.10 -6.07 -23.62
CA PHE A 33 4.23 -7.04 -22.95
C PHE A 33 3.59 -8.01 -23.96
N VAL A 34 3.67 -9.31 -23.68
CA VAL A 34 2.96 -10.36 -24.42
C VAL A 34 1.65 -10.65 -23.69
N ASN A 35 0.53 -10.15 -24.21
CA ASN A 35 -0.77 -10.27 -23.54
C ASN A 35 -1.47 -11.63 -23.72
N ALA A 36 -1.04 -12.46 -24.67
CA ALA A 36 -1.57 -13.81 -24.83
C ALA A 36 -0.60 -14.69 -25.61
N ILE A 37 -0.26 -15.86 -25.05
CA ILE A 37 0.34 -16.96 -25.80
C ILE A 37 -0.73 -18.04 -25.94
N THR A 38 -1.22 -18.25 -27.15
CA THR A 38 -2.10 -19.39 -27.45
C THR A 38 -1.22 -20.62 -27.63
N LEU A 39 -1.16 -21.48 -26.61
CA LEU A 39 -0.46 -22.76 -26.69
C LEU A 39 -1.40 -23.82 -27.30
N ARG A 40 -0.92 -24.59 -28.26
CA ARG A 40 -1.62 -25.81 -28.74
C ARG A 40 -0.75 -27.02 -28.43
N HIS A 41 -1.36 -28.05 -27.85
CA HIS A 41 -0.69 -29.26 -27.39
C HIS A 41 -0.60 -30.32 -28.49
N TYR A 42 0.45 -31.14 -28.46
CA TYR A 42 0.57 -32.37 -29.26
C TYR A 42 1.14 -33.46 -28.35
N GLY A 43 0.31 -34.43 -27.95
CA GLY A 43 0.69 -35.60 -27.13
C GLY A 43 -0.34 -35.92 -26.04
N ASP A 44 -0.75 -37.19 -25.95
CA ASP A 44 -1.96 -37.65 -25.26
C ASP A 44 -1.88 -37.76 -23.71
N SER A 45 -0.88 -37.18 -23.04
CA SER A 45 -0.59 -37.53 -21.63
C SER A 45 -0.67 -36.40 -20.59
N CYS A 46 -1.00 -35.15 -20.96
CA CYS A 46 -1.12 -34.05 -19.99
C CYS A 46 -2.44 -33.30 -20.16
N LYS A 47 -3.21 -33.18 -19.06
CA LYS A 47 -4.46 -32.40 -19.01
C LYS A 47 -4.18 -30.91 -19.23
N ASP A 48 -5.09 -30.26 -19.97
CA ASP A 48 -5.05 -28.85 -20.38
C ASP A 48 -4.63 -27.89 -19.25
N LEU A 49 -3.51 -27.19 -19.43
CA LEU A 49 -3.13 -26.06 -18.59
C LEU A 49 -3.88 -24.80 -19.04
N ASN A 50 -4.92 -24.42 -18.29
CA ASN A 50 -5.63 -23.16 -18.51
C ASN A 50 -4.87 -22.00 -17.85
N LEU A 51 -4.08 -21.26 -18.65
CA LEU A 51 -3.20 -20.18 -18.20
C LEU A 51 -3.91 -18.85 -17.84
N ARG A 52 -5.24 -18.83 -17.67
CA ARG A 52 -5.99 -17.60 -17.40
C ARG A 52 -5.79 -16.99 -16.00
N ASN A 53 -5.18 -17.71 -15.05
CA ASN A 53 -5.05 -17.27 -13.65
C ASN A 53 -3.61 -17.13 -13.13
N TRP A 54 -2.60 -17.20 -14.00
CA TRP A 54 -1.22 -16.98 -13.58
C TRP A 54 -0.93 -15.47 -13.58
N GLY A 55 -1.11 -14.85 -12.42
CA GLY A 55 -0.53 -13.54 -12.14
C GLY A 55 0.99 -13.62 -12.21
N TYR A 56 1.57 -12.95 -13.22
CA TYR A 56 2.97 -12.51 -13.32
C TYR A 56 4.12 -13.54 -13.11
N ALA A 57 3.85 -14.84 -13.01
CA ALA A 57 4.87 -15.86 -12.80
C ALA A 57 5.14 -16.70 -14.06
N ALA A 58 5.60 -16.07 -15.14
CA ALA A 58 6.23 -16.80 -16.24
C ALA A 58 7.71 -16.42 -16.32
N ALA A 59 8.58 -17.23 -15.71
CA ALA A 59 10.01 -17.13 -15.93
C ALA A 59 10.31 -17.65 -17.34
N LEU A 60 10.58 -16.74 -18.28
CA LEU A 60 11.11 -17.09 -19.59
C LEU A 60 12.62 -17.34 -19.46
N ALA A 61 13.03 -18.60 -19.37
CA ALA A 61 14.43 -18.96 -19.52
C ALA A 61 14.79 -18.87 -21.02
N PHE A 62 15.72 -17.97 -21.37
CA PHE A 62 16.31 -17.88 -22.70
C PHE A 62 17.65 -18.63 -22.71
N PRO A 63 17.73 -19.88 -23.19
CA PRO A 63 19.03 -20.44 -23.54
C PRO A 63 19.47 -19.81 -24.86
N LEU A 64 20.55 -19.01 -24.83
CA LEU A 64 21.30 -18.69 -26.04
C LEU A 64 21.97 -19.98 -26.52
N MET A 65 21.39 -20.64 -27.52
CA MET A 65 22.01 -21.81 -28.15
C MET A 65 23.11 -21.34 -29.11
N PHE A 66 24.38 -21.55 -28.75
CA PHE A 66 25.47 -21.61 -29.72
C PHE A 66 25.63 -23.07 -30.16
N LEU A 67 25.61 -23.31 -31.48
CA LEU A 67 25.89 -24.60 -32.09
C LEU A 67 27.39 -24.72 -32.30
N ASP A 68 28.06 -25.58 -31.53
CA ASP A 68 29.39 -26.11 -31.86
C ASP A 68 29.35 -27.65 -31.87
N PRO A 69 29.78 -28.31 -32.96
CA PRO A 69 30.20 -29.70 -32.92
C PRO A 69 31.75 -29.81 -32.79
N PRO A 70 32.31 -30.83 -32.13
CA PRO A 70 31.69 -32.08 -31.67
C PRO A 70 31.82 -32.32 -30.14
N GLY A 71 30.69 -32.61 -29.48
CA GLY A 71 30.67 -33.61 -28.41
C GLY A 71 31.08 -33.19 -27.00
N SER A 72 30.44 -32.17 -26.41
CA SER A 72 30.13 -32.14 -24.97
C SER A 72 29.18 -30.98 -24.65
N LEU A 73 27.96 -31.30 -24.20
CA LEU A 73 26.97 -30.33 -23.75
C LEU A 73 27.32 -29.89 -22.32
N VAL A 74 28.19 -28.89 -22.16
CA VAL A 74 28.29 -28.18 -20.89
C VAL A 74 27.23 -27.08 -20.95
N VAL A 75 26.07 -27.35 -20.34
CA VAL A 75 25.12 -26.28 -20.05
C VAL A 75 25.71 -25.52 -18.88
N ASP A 76 26.57 -24.55 -19.15
CA ASP A 76 26.88 -23.53 -18.15
C ASP A 76 25.59 -22.72 -17.99
N THR A 77 24.74 -23.17 -17.08
CA THR A 77 23.66 -22.35 -16.56
C THR A 77 24.33 -21.19 -15.85
N LEU A 78 24.51 -20.08 -16.57
CA LEU A 78 24.53 -18.76 -15.96
C LEU A 78 23.15 -18.58 -15.33
N THR A 79 22.98 -19.09 -14.11
CA THR A 79 21.96 -18.62 -13.18
C THR A 79 22.34 -17.20 -12.81
N LEU A 80 22.09 -16.25 -13.71
CA LEU A 80 21.91 -14.87 -13.31
C LEU A 80 20.71 -14.90 -12.36
N PRO A 81 20.87 -14.54 -11.07
CA PRO A 81 19.72 -14.37 -10.20
C PRO A 81 18.90 -13.24 -10.80
N LEU A 82 17.85 -13.60 -11.52
CA LEU A 82 16.75 -12.71 -11.80
C LEU A 82 16.13 -12.44 -10.43
N ILE A 83 16.68 -11.47 -9.68
CA ILE A 83 15.93 -10.85 -8.59
C ILE A 83 14.64 -10.42 -9.26
N PRO A 84 13.49 -11.01 -8.92
CA PRO A 84 12.25 -10.69 -9.59
C PRO A 84 12.05 -9.19 -9.52
N PHE A 85 11.73 -8.55 -10.65
CA PHE A 85 11.57 -7.10 -10.74
C PHE A 85 10.66 -6.52 -9.64
N TRP A 86 9.68 -7.31 -9.17
CA TRP A 86 8.81 -6.97 -8.04
C TRP A 86 9.54 -6.95 -6.68
N GLU A 87 10.50 -7.83 -6.43
CA GLU A 87 11.30 -7.86 -5.20
C GLU A 87 12.24 -6.65 -5.12
N SER A 88 12.79 -6.22 -6.27
CA SER A 88 13.54 -4.97 -6.37
C SER A 88 12.67 -3.75 -6.05
N ASN A 89 11.44 -3.69 -6.59
CA ASN A 89 10.52 -2.57 -6.34
C ASN A 89 9.99 -2.56 -4.89
N GLU A 90 9.72 -3.73 -4.31
CA GLU A 90 9.29 -3.83 -2.91
C GLU A 90 10.41 -3.37 -1.96
N GLN A 91 11.65 -3.82 -2.19
CA GLN A 91 12.80 -3.35 -1.42
C GLN A 91 13.05 -1.84 -1.60
N GLN A 92 12.83 -1.28 -2.78
CA GLN A 92 12.93 0.16 -3.01
C GLN A 92 11.87 0.93 -2.22
N ASN A 93 10.61 0.50 -2.27
CA ASN A 93 9.52 1.12 -1.51
C ASN A 93 9.79 1.08 0.01
N VAL A 94 10.31 -0.04 0.52
CA VAL A 94 10.69 -0.16 1.94
C VAL A 94 11.81 0.83 2.28
N ARG A 95 12.86 0.93 1.45
CA ARG A 95 13.96 1.89 1.66
C ARG A 95 13.46 3.34 1.65
N GLU A 96 12.57 3.70 0.73
CA GLU A 96 12.00 5.05 0.65
C GLU A 96 11.15 5.38 1.89
N GLN A 97 10.36 4.41 2.38
CA GLN A 97 9.60 4.56 3.62
C GLN A 97 10.51 4.70 4.84
N GLU A 98 11.57 3.90 4.94
CA GLU A 98 12.55 4.00 6.01
C GLU A 98 13.28 5.34 5.99
N GLN A 99 13.69 5.82 4.81
CA GLN A 99 14.31 7.14 4.66
C GLN A 99 13.36 8.26 5.09
N THR A 100 12.09 8.17 4.70
CA THR A 100 11.04 9.10 5.12
C THR A 100 10.90 9.12 6.65
N GLN A 101 10.83 7.95 7.27
CA GLN A 101 10.73 7.82 8.72
C GLN A 101 11.97 8.38 9.43
N ARG A 102 13.18 8.11 8.91
CA ARG A 102 14.44 8.65 9.44
C ARG A 102 14.47 10.18 9.39
N LYS A 103 14.05 10.79 8.27
CA LYS A 103 13.96 12.25 8.15
C LYS A 103 13.00 12.86 9.17
N ILE A 104 11.81 12.27 9.31
CA ILE A 104 10.80 12.73 10.28
C ILE A 104 11.32 12.57 11.72
N ALA A 105 11.94 11.43 12.04
CA ALA A 105 12.51 11.18 13.36
C ALA A 105 13.64 12.17 13.69
N ALA A 106 14.58 12.39 12.76
CA ALA A 106 15.66 13.34 12.93
C ALA A 106 15.16 14.76 13.22
N VAL A 107 14.08 15.21 12.55
CA VAL A 107 13.48 16.53 12.83
C VAL A 107 12.81 16.58 14.21
N LYS A 108 12.18 15.50 14.66
CA LYS A 108 11.53 15.43 15.98
C LYS A 108 12.51 15.36 17.14
N GLU A 109 13.68 14.79 16.93
CA GLU A 109 14.76 14.71 17.92
C GLU A 109 15.50 16.05 18.10
N GLN A 110 15.34 16.99 17.17
CA GLN A 110 15.90 18.32 17.33
C GLN A 110 15.31 18.99 18.57
N LYS A 111 16.18 19.60 19.37
CA LYS A 111 15.79 20.38 20.55
C LYS A 111 14.74 21.41 20.16
N ILE A 112 13.60 21.40 20.84
CA ILE A 112 12.52 22.37 20.63
C ILE A 112 13.05 23.75 21.01
N GLU A 113 13.51 24.48 20.00
CA GLU A 113 13.99 25.83 20.17
C GLU A 113 12.77 26.77 20.30
N LYS A 114 12.78 27.59 21.35
CA LYS A 114 11.75 28.63 21.55
C LYS A 114 11.97 29.75 20.52
N LYS A 115 11.38 29.58 19.35
CA LYS A 115 11.33 30.60 18.29
C LYS A 115 10.05 31.45 18.44
N SER A 116 10.13 32.73 18.11
CA SER A 116 8.95 33.60 18.10
C SER A 116 7.98 33.21 16.97
N PRO A 117 6.68 33.55 17.08
CA PRO A 117 5.71 33.33 16.01
C PRO A 117 6.16 33.91 14.66
N GLN A 118 6.77 35.09 14.65
CA GLN A 118 7.29 35.74 13.45
C GLN A 118 8.45 34.94 12.84
N GLN A 119 9.39 34.45 13.66
CA GLN A 119 10.50 33.62 13.17
C GLN A 119 9.99 32.31 12.55
N LEU A 120 9.00 31.66 13.19
CA LEU A 120 8.39 30.44 12.67
C LEU A 120 7.66 30.69 11.35
N MET A 121 7.00 31.85 11.20
CA MET A 121 6.36 32.24 9.96
C MET A 121 7.38 32.52 8.84
N THR A 122 8.53 33.12 9.14
CA THR A 122 9.60 33.29 8.14
C THR A 122 10.17 31.94 7.71
N LEU A 123 10.46 31.05 8.67
CA LEU A 123 11.04 29.74 8.39
C LEU A 123 10.07 28.79 7.67
N SER A 124 8.76 28.97 7.84
CA SER A 124 7.75 28.18 7.11
C SER A 124 7.75 28.45 5.60
N GLN A 125 8.38 29.54 5.16
CA GLN A 125 8.49 29.95 3.77
C GLN A 125 9.90 29.77 3.21
N ASP A 126 10.82 29.18 4.00
CA ASP A 126 12.19 28.94 3.57
C ASP A 126 12.22 27.90 2.43
N LYS A 127 13.17 28.06 1.50
CA LYS A 127 13.36 27.13 0.38
C LYS A 127 13.80 25.75 0.86
N ASP A 128 14.51 25.69 1.98
CA ASP A 128 14.97 24.46 2.60
C ASP A 128 13.79 23.69 3.24
N GLU A 129 13.52 22.50 2.71
CA GLU A 129 12.51 21.57 3.23
C GLU A 129 12.75 21.25 4.71
N GLN A 130 14.00 21.08 5.16
CA GLN A 130 14.31 20.72 6.54
C GLN A 130 13.89 21.81 7.52
N LYS A 131 14.06 23.08 7.15
CA LYS A 131 13.57 24.21 7.95
C LYS A 131 12.05 24.22 8.01
N ARG A 132 11.35 24.04 6.88
CA ARG A 132 9.88 23.95 6.89
C ARG A 132 9.36 22.76 7.71
N MET A 133 10.03 21.61 7.62
CA MET A 133 9.76 20.44 8.46
C MET A 133 9.92 20.76 9.95
N SER A 134 11.01 21.43 10.34
CA SER A 134 11.23 21.80 11.75
C SER A 134 10.16 22.76 12.29
N VAL A 135 9.62 23.66 11.44
CA VAL A 135 8.47 24.48 11.80
C VAL A 135 7.20 23.63 11.94
N ALA A 136 6.92 22.72 11.01
CA ALA A 136 5.75 21.85 11.08
C ALA A 136 5.77 20.93 12.31
N ALA A 137 6.95 20.44 12.72
CA ALA A 137 7.12 19.57 13.89
C ALA A 137 7.07 20.34 15.23
N ASN A 138 7.31 21.65 15.23
CA ASN A 138 7.40 22.43 16.47
C ASN A 138 6.02 22.59 17.13
N PRO A 139 5.83 22.13 18.39
CA PRO A 139 4.54 22.19 19.08
C PRO A 139 4.11 23.62 19.45
N ASN A 140 4.97 24.62 19.28
CA ASN A 140 4.64 26.03 19.49
C ASN A 140 4.28 26.77 18.19
N THR A 141 4.24 26.06 17.05
CA THR A 141 3.93 26.69 15.76
C THR A 141 2.51 27.23 15.75
N PRO A 142 2.32 28.50 15.38
CA PRO A 142 1.01 29.12 15.35
C PRO A 142 0.04 28.40 14.38
N PRO A 143 -1.26 28.32 14.74
CA PRO A 143 -2.31 27.74 13.89
C PRO A 143 -2.36 28.28 12.45
N GLN A 144 -2.11 29.57 12.27
CA GLN A 144 -2.09 30.24 10.96
C GLN A 144 -0.95 29.73 10.08
N THR A 145 0.25 29.60 10.65
CA THR A 145 1.44 29.05 9.98
C THR A 145 1.24 27.58 9.62
N LEU A 146 0.65 26.78 10.51
CA LEU A 146 0.32 25.37 10.21
C LEU A 146 -0.72 25.24 9.09
N SER A 147 -1.68 26.17 9.00
CA SER A 147 -2.66 26.19 7.91
C SER A 147 -2.03 26.50 6.55
N GLN A 148 -0.95 27.29 6.52
CA GLN A 148 -0.15 27.51 5.31
C GLN A 148 0.65 26.25 4.95
N LEU A 149 1.35 25.66 5.92
CA LEU A 149 2.16 24.45 5.73
C LEU A 149 1.31 23.20 5.39
N ALA A 150 0.02 23.19 5.72
CA ALA A 150 -0.91 22.14 5.28
C ALA A 150 -1.02 22.04 3.75
N LYS A 151 -0.63 23.10 3.03
CA LYS A 151 -0.61 23.18 1.56
C LYS A 151 0.80 23.09 0.98
N ASP A 152 1.79 22.71 1.79
CA ASP A 152 3.19 22.61 1.35
C ASP A 152 3.33 21.56 0.23
N PRO A 153 4.17 21.81 -0.79
CA PRO A 153 4.43 20.83 -1.84
C PRO A 153 5.06 19.54 -1.32
N SER A 154 5.78 19.58 -0.18
CA SER A 154 6.39 18.40 0.43
C SER A 154 5.37 17.58 1.24
N ASN A 155 5.27 16.29 0.92
CA ASN A 155 4.50 15.34 1.71
C ASN A 155 5.07 15.17 3.14
N LEU A 156 6.39 15.30 3.33
CA LEU A 156 7.01 15.20 4.66
C LEU A 156 6.55 16.33 5.58
N VAL A 157 6.49 17.56 5.04
CA VAL A 157 5.98 18.72 5.77
C VAL A 157 4.51 18.52 6.12
N LYS A 158 3.68 18.09 5.16
CA LYS A 158 2.25 17.81 5.40
C LYS A 158 2.03 16.70 6.43
N MET A 159 2.86 15.65 6.45
CA MET A 159 2.80 14.62 7.49
C MET A 159 3.07 15.19 8.89
N LEU A 160 4.08 16.06 9.03
CA LEU A 160 4.38 16.72 10.30
C LEU A 160 3.26 17.69 10.73
N VAL A 161 2.65 18.42 9.79
CA VAL A 161 1.47 19.25 10.06
C VAL A 161 0.29 18.39 10.54
N ALA A 162 0.06 17.23 9.93
CA ALA A 162 -1.00 16.31 10.35
C ALA A 162 -0.77 15.76 11.77
N GLU A 163 0.49 15.64 12.20
CA GLU A 163 0.85 15.18 13.55
C GLU A 163 0.82 16.31 14.59
N ASN A 164 1.05 17.56 14.19
CA ASN A 164 1.13 18.69 15.12
C ASN A 164 -0.19 18.90 15.91
N PRO A 165 -0.15 19.06 17.26
CA PRO A 165 -1.34 19.26 18.08
C PRO A 165 -2.07 20.59 17.82
N ASN A 166 -1.36 21.63 17.37
CA ASN A 166 -1.92 22.97 17.16
C ASN A 166 -2.51 23.17 15.76
N THR A 167 -2.49 22.15 14.90
CA THR A 167 -3.03 22.27 13.54
C THR A 167 -4.55 22.46 13.60
N PRO A 168 -5.08 23.53 12.98
CA PRO A 168 -6.51 23.80 12.99
C PRO A 168 -7.33 22.66 12.44
N GLU A 169 -8.48 22.39 13.06
CA GLU A 169 -9.42 21.36 12.60
C GLU A 169 -9.79 21.53 11.13
N LYS A 170 -10.07 22.77 10.69
CA LYS A 170 -10.39 23.06 9.30
C LYS A 170 -9.29 22.59 8.35
N ALA A 171 -8.01 22.82 8.69
CA ALA A 171 -6.89 22.36 7.89
C ALA A 171 -6.80 20.82 7.87
N LEU A 172 -6.96 20.17 9.03
CA LEU A 172 -6.96 18.71 9.13
C LEU A 172 -8.08 18.05 8.31
N VAL A 173 -9.28 18.64 8.32
CA VAL A 173 -10.43 18.14 7.55
C VAL A 173 -10.21 18.30 6.05
N GLU A 174 -9.61 19.40 5.60
CA GLU A 174 -9.23 19.55 4.19
C GLU A 174 -8.16 18.54 3.79
N MET A 175 -7.12 18.35 4.62
CA MET A 175 -6.09 17.34 4.35
C MET A 175 -6.67 15.92 4.29
N ALA A 176 -7.65 15.59 5.13
CA ALA A 176 -8.35 14.31 5.08
C ALA A 176 -9.13 14.10 3.76
N LYS A 177 -9.47 15.17 3.02
CA LYS A 177 -10.13 15.08 1.71
C LYS A 177 -9.13 14.95 0.56
N SER A 178 -8.09 15.78 0.55
CA SER A 178 -7.21 15.96 -0.61
C SER A 178 -5.97 15.07 -0.61
N GLU A 179 -5.47 14.67 0.55
CA GLU A 179 -4.11 14.12 0.64
C GLU A 179 -4.01 12.62 0.34
N GLY A 180 -2.78 12.19 0.08
CA GLY A 180 -2.41 10.79 -0.13
C GLY A 180 -2.45 9.94 1.14
N LEU A 181 -2.18 8.65 0.95
CA LEU A 181 -2.28 7.63 2.00
C LEU A 181 -1.44 7.96 3.23
N ASP A 182 -0.21 8.41 3.06
CA ASP A 182 0.73 8.62 4.19
C ASP A 182 0.24 9.69 5.15
N VAL A 183 -0.29 10.80 4.64
CA VAL A 183 -0.88 11.86 5.45
C VAL A 183 -2.16 11.38 6.14
N LYS A 184 -3.02 10.66 5.41
CA LYS A 184 -4.29 10.13 5.94
C LYS A 184 -4.06 9.11 7.08
N VAL A 185 -3.00 8.30 7.01
CA VAL A 185 -2.61 7.40 8.09
C VAL A 185 -2.30 8.19 9.37
N ARG A 186 -1.53 9.28 9.29
CA ARG A 186 -1.26 10.15 10.45
C ARG A 186 -2.51 10.80 11.01
N LEU A 187 -3.42 11.25 10.13
CA LEU A 187 -4.70 11.81 10.55
C LEU A 187 -5.60 10.78 11.24
N ALA A 188 -5.58 9.52 10.81
CA ALA A 188 -6.38 8.43 11.38
C ALA A 188 -5.98 8.04 12.81
N GLU A 189 -4.75 8.36 13.23
CA GLU A 189 -4.23 8.11 14.58
C GLU A 189 -4.65 9.21 15.58
N ARG A 190 -5.22 10.32 15.11
CA ARG A 190 -5.64 11.45 15.95
C ARG A 190 -6.93 11.17 16.72
N LYS A 191 -7.23 12.07 17.66
CA LYS A 191 -8.47 12.07 18.47
C LYS A 191 -9.56 13.03 17.93
N ASN A 192 -9.31 13.69 16.80
CA ASN A 192 -10.22 14.71 16.24
C ASN A 192 -11.42 14.04 15.54
N LYS A 193 -12.60 14.11 16.13
CA LYS A 193 -13.80 13.40 15.65
C LYS A 193 -14.23 13.79 14.22
N PRO A 194 -14.28 15.08 13.82
CA PRO A 194 -14.60 15.45 12.44
C PRO A 194 -13.67 14.83 11.39
N VAL A 195 -12.37 14.82 11.65
CA VAL A 195 -11.37 14.18 10.77
C VAL A 195 -11.60 12.67 10.68
N LEU A 196 -11.78 11.99 11.82
CA LEU A 196 -12.03 10.54 11.84
C LEU A 196 -13.34 10.17 11.12
N LEU A 197 -14.39 10.98 11.30
CA LEU A 197 -15.65 10.81 10.56
C LEU A 197 -15.43 10.97 9.06
N ARG A 198 -14.63 11.94 8.62
CA ARG A 198 -14.34 12.11 7.20
C ARG A 198 -13.59 10.91 6.63
N LEU A 199 -12.58 10.42 7.34
CA LEU A 199 -11.74 9.29 6.91
C LEU A 199 -12.48 7.95 6.90
N ALA A 200 -13.57 7.80 7.66
CA ALA A 200 -14.41 6.60 7.58
C ALA A 200 -15.04 6.38 6.20
N TYR A 201 -15.19 7.44 5.40
CA TYR A 201 -15.67 7.40 4.02
C TYR A 201 -14.55 7.36 2.97
N ASP A 202 -13.29 7.24 3.39
CA ASP A 202 -12.16 7.15 2.45
C ASP A 202 -12.24 5.85 1.63
N ARG A 203 -11.75 5.85 0.38
CA ARG A 203 -11.78 4.64 -0.46
C ARG A 203 -10.75 3.60 -0.03
N ASN A 204 -9.70 4.00 0.67
CA ASN A 204 -8.59 3.14 1.03
C ASN A 204 -8.93 2.28 2.26
N LYS A 205 -8.91 0.96 2.08
CA LYS A 205 -9.17 -0.03 3.15
C LYS A 205 -8.28 0.19 4.39
N LYS A 206 -6.99 0.51 4.20
CA LYS A 206 -6.04 0.72 5.31
C LYS A 206 -6.47 1.88 6.19
N VAL A 207 -6.94 2.98 5.59
CA VAL A 207 -7.47 4.14 6.34
C VAL A 207 -8.70 3.73 7.15
N LYS A 208 -9.69 3.09 6.52
CA LYS A 208 -10.89 2.61 7.23
C LYS A 208 -10.58 1.67 8.38
N LEU A 209 -9.62 0.75 8.18
CA LEU A 209 -9.17 -0.18 9.23
C LEU A 209 -8.56 0.58 10.42
N LEU A 210 -7.75 1.60 10.19
CA LEU A 210 -7.22 2.45 11.27
C LEU A 210 -8.33 3.15 12.05
N ILE A 211 -9.33 3.71 11.35
CA ILE A 211 -10.49 4.34 12.00
C ILE A 211 -11.28 3.33 12.83
N SER A 212 -11.51 2.11 12.31
CA SER A 212 -12.24 1.07 13.04
C SER A 212 -11.56 0.65 14.35
N LYS A 213 -10.24 0.79 14.45
CA LYS A 213 -9.45 0.48 15.64
C LYS A 213 -9.30 1.68 16.59
N ASN A 214 -9.55 2.89 16.12
CA ASN A 214 -9.36 4.11 16.90
C ASN A 214 -10.48 4.25 17.95
N THR A 215 -10.10 4.31 19.23
CA THR A 215 -11.02 4.42 20.38
C THR A 215 -11.68 5.80 20.51
N HIS A 216 -11.25 6.79 19.74
CA HIS A 216 -11.85 8.12 19.67
C HIS A 216 -12.75 8.28 18.44
N ALA A 217 -12.88 7.23 17.60
CA ALA A 217 -13.75 7.26 16.44
C ALA A 217 -15.20 7.58 16.87
N PRO A 218 -15.86 8.55 16.22
CA PRO A 218 -17.24 8.89 16.55
C PRO A 218 -18.18 7.72 16.20
N GLN A 219 -19.24 7.54 16.98
CA GLN A 219 -20.20 6.44 16.80
C GLN A 219 -20.74 6.36 15.36
N LYS A 220 -20.99 7.50 14.70
CA LYS A 220 -21.42 7.56 13.30
C LYS A 220 -20.40 6.97 12.32
N ALA A 221 -19.10 7.16 12.58
CA ALA A 221 -18.05 6.55 11.77
C ALA A 221 -18.03 5.03 11.96
N LEU A 222 -18.10 4.56 13.20
CA LEU A 222 -18.11 3.12 13.51
C LEU A 222 -19.37 2.43 12.97
N ALA A 223 -20.53 3.08 13.05
CA ALA A 223 -21.76 2.60 12.44
C ALA A 223 -21.62 2.45 10.92
N LYS A 224 -20.97 3.42 10.25
CA LYS A 224 -20.71 3.31 8.81
C LYS A 224 -19.76 2.16 8.48
N LEU A 225 -18.71 1.98 9.29
CA LEU A 225 -17.71 0.92 9.10
C LEU A 225 -18.25 -0.48 9.44
N ALA A 226 -19.30 -0.59 10.24
CA ALA A 226 -20.00 -1.85 10.52
C ALA A 226 -20.74 -2.40 9.28
N GLU A 227 -20.99 -1.57 8.27
CA GLU A 227 -21.64 -1.94 7.01
C GLU A 227 -20.64 -2.29 5.90
N GLU A 228 -19.34 -2.28 6.17
CA GLU A 228 -18.32 -2.57 5.16
C GLU A 228 -18.27 -4.06 4.82
N ASP A 229 -18.05 -4.40 3.55
CA ASP A 229 -17.92 -5.80 3.10
C ASP A 229 -16.68 -6.50 3.70
N TYR A 230 -15.68 -5.72 4.08
CA TYR A 230 -14.43 -6.20 4.65
C TYR A 230 -14.61 -6.71 6.10
N VAL A 231 -14.54 -8.03 6.26
CA VAL A 231 -14.68 -8.73 7.55
C VAL A 231 -13.72 -8.21 8.63
N ASP A 232 -12.47 -7.90 8.28
CA ASP A 232 -11.47 -7.39 9.23
C ASP A 232 -11.81 -6.00 9.79
N ILE A 233 -12.50 -5.16 9.00
CA ILE A 233 -13.03 -3.88 9.46
C ILE A 233 -14.20 -4.12 10.43
N ARG A 234 -15.17 -4.95 10.05
CA ARG A 234 -16.34 -5.24 10.91
C ARG A 234 -15.93 -5.91 12.23
N ILE A 235 -14.95 -6.83 12.23
CA ILE A 235 -14.33 -7.39 13.44
C ILE A 235 -13.74 -6.28 14.32
N SER A 236 -13.00 -5.34 13.72
CA SER A 236 -12.38 -4.24 14.46
C SER A 236 -13.43 -3.33 15.09
N VAL A 237 -14.53 -3.03 14.37
CA VAL A 237 -15.68 -2.29 14.93
C VAL A 237 -16.33 -3.06 16.08
N ALA A 238 -16.58 -4.37 15.91
CA ALA A 238 -17.17 -5.20 16.95
C ALA A 238 -16.34 -5.22 18.24
N ARG A 239 -15.00 -5.12 18.14
CA ARG A 239 -14.09 -5.09 19.28
C ARG A 239 -13.84 -3.69 19.85
N ASN A 240 -14.19 -2.62 19.13
CA ASN A 240 -13.87 -1.26 19.54
C ASN A 240 -14.78 -0.80 20.70
N PRO A 241 -14.20 -0.34 21.83
CA PRO A 241 -14.98 0.10 22.99
C PRO A 241 -15.84 1.35 22.72
N ALA A 242 -15.53 2.14 21.70
CA ALA A 242 -16.31 3.31 21.31
C ALA A 242 -17.56 2.97 20.49
N THR A 243 -17.72 1.71 20.06
CA THR A 243 -18.91 1.26 19.32
C THR A 243 -20.17 1.37 20.19
N SER A 244 -21.24 1.90 19.63
CA SER A 244 -22.51 2.10 20.35
C SER A 244 -23.23 0.77 20.59
N LYS A 245 -24.11 0.71 21.62
CA LYS A 245 -24.96 -0.47 21.85
C LYS A 245 -25.80 -0.81 20.62
N GLU A 246 -26.34 0.21 19.94
CA GLU A 246 -27.14 0.04 18.72
C GLU A 246 -26.33 -0.62 17.58
N THR A 247 -25.11 -0.17 17.32
CA THR A 247 -24.26 -0.77 16.27
C THR A 247 -23.85 -2.19 16.66
N LEU A 248 -23.54 -2.46 17.93
CA LEU A 248 -23.25 -3.82 18.36
C LEU A 248 -24.46 -4.75 18.22
N GLN A 249 -25.68 -4.30 18.53
CA GLN A 249 -26.92 -5.06 18.31
C GLN A 249 -27.19 -5.37 16.84
N LYS A 250 -26.72 -4.53 15.91
CA LYS A 250 -26.73 -4.85 14.47
C LYS A 250 -25.71 -5.94 14.15
N LEU A 251 -24.49 -5.83 14.70
CA LEU A 251 -23.40 -6.78 14.48
C LEU A 251 -23.63 -8.17 15.12
N THR A 252 -24.53 -8.31 16.11
CA THR A 252 -24.92 -9.64 16.60
C THR A 252 -25.70 -10.47 15.56
N LYS A 253 -26.12 -9.84 14.46
CA LYS A 253 -26.79 -10.48 13.31
C LYS A 253 -25.88 -10.57 12.07
N ASP A 254 -24.58 -10.29 12.21
CA ASP A 254 -23.62 -10.38 11.09
C ASP A 254 -23.53 -11.81 10.55
N SER A 255 -23.18 -11.95 9.26
CA SER A 255 -22.99 -13.25 8.60
C SER A 255 -21.86 -14.06 9.26
N GLU A 256 -20.81 -13.37 9.73
CA GLU A 256 -19.64 -14.01 10.33
C GLU A 256 -19.85 -14.29 11.81
N GLU A 257 -19.66 -15.55 12.21
CA GLU A 257 -19.82 -15.98 13.60
C GLU A 257 -18.88 -15.24 14.57
N VAL A 258 -17.64 -15.01 14.14
CA VAL A 258 -16.62 -14.30 14.93
C VAL A 258 -17.07 -12.87 15.27
N ILE A 259 -17.75 -12.20 14.34
CA ILE A 259 -18.28 -10.85 14.56
C ILE A 259 -19.44 -10.88 15.56
N ARG A 260 -20.38 -11.81 15.39
CA ARG A 260 -21.51 -11.98 16.32
C ARG A 260 -21.03 -12.20 17.76
N LYS A 261 -20.02 -13.06 17.93
CA LYS A 261 -19.38 -13.32 19.22
C LYS A 261 -18.77 -12.06 19.84
N TYR A 262 -17.91 -11.35 19.11
CA TYR A 262 -17.29 -10.12 19.65
C TYR A 262 -18.31 -9.03 19.96
N ALA A 263 -19.35 -8.88 19.12
CA ALA A 263 -20.42 -7.92 19.36
C ALA A 263 -21.19 -8.24 20.65
N GLN A 264 -21.54 -9.51 20.88
CA GLN A 264 -22.21 -9.95 22.10
C GLN A 264 -21.32 -9.78 23.35
N GLU A 265 -20.04 -10.14 23.26
CA GLU A 265 -19.08 -9.95 24.36
C GLU A 265 -18.91 -8.47 24.73
N GLN A 266 -18.87 -7.56 23.75
CA GLN A 266 -18.80 -6.13 24.02
C GLN A 266 -20.10 -5.55 24.55
N LEU A 267 -21.26 -6.05 24.11
CA LEU A 267 -22.55 -5.67 24.69
C LEU A 267 -22.63 -6.06 26.17
N ASN A 268 -22.17 -7.26 26.52
CA ASN A 268 -22.17 -7.72 27.91
C ASN A 268 -21.29 -6.86 28.84
N LYS A 269 -20.33 -6.09 28.28
CA LYS A 269 -19.45 -5.18 29.03
C LYS A 269 -20.02 -3.76 29.21
N LYS A 270 -21.13 -3.42 28.54
CA LYS A 270 -21.69 -2.06 28.48
C LYS A 270 -23.07 -1.97 29.14
#